data_AF-A0A524HGK2-F1
#
_entry.id   AF-A0A524HGK2-F1
#
_cell.length_a   1.000
_cell.length_b   1.000
_cell.length_c   1.000
_cell.angle_alpha   90.00
_cell.angle_beta   90.00
_cell.angle_gamma   90.00
#
_symmetry.space_group_name_H-M   'P 1'
#
loop_
_entity.id
_entity.type
_entity.pdbx_description
1 polymer ?
#
loop_
_entity_poly.entity_id
_entity_poly.type
_entity_poly.pdbx_seq_one_letter_code
_entity_poly.pdbx_strand_id
1 'polypeptide(L)'
;HILGYRSPNFVYKPPKCKKLKLLLKNYRLSDDIAFRFSNRGWSKWPLNSLKFAGWVNEVNGCGFVINLFMDYETFGEHQWEDTGIFNFLWHLPEEILRHPDNNFKTPSEVVAAYDAVDTVDVPHTISWADIERDLSAWLGNPMQQNAIYTLYSLEQKVKRTKDADIIRDWRKLQTSDHFYYMCTKWFADGDVHKYFNPYDSPYDSYINFMNVLDDLNSRFSRVLPEKQKRLIKTYDEPFKPGVNKLQNNKRQYVLERK
;
A
#
# COMPACT_ATOMS: atom_id res chain seq x y z
N HIS A 1 -6.32 4.86 16.33
CA HIS A 1 -6.47 6.23 15.78
C HIS A 1 -5.08 6.86 15.69
N ILE A 2 -4.42 6.81 14.53
CA ILE A 2 -2.97 7.09 14.39
C ILE A 2 -2.66 8.58 14.49
N LEU A 3 -3.54 9.44 13.99
CA LEU A 3 -3.33 10.88 13.98
C LEU A 3 -3.74 11.60 15.27
N GLY A 4 -4.47 10.94 16.17
CA GLY A 4 -5.04 11.60 17.35
C GLY A 4 -5.88 12.81 16.96
N TYR A 5 -5.49 14.00 17.44
CA TYR A 5 -6.13 15.29 17.13
C TYR A 5 -5.64 15.96 15.84
N ARG A 6 -4.63 15.37 15.17
CA ARG A 6 -3.99 15.95 13.98
C ARG A 6 -4.85 15.76 12.74
N SER A 7 -4.77 16.71 11.81
CA SER A 7 -5.46 16.65 10.52
C SER A 7 -4.56 16.07 9.43
N PRO A 8 -5.07 15.25 8.49
CA PRO A 8 -4.26 14.79 7.34
C PRO A 8 -3.89 15.93 6.37
N ASN A 9 -4.45 17.13 6.56
CA ASN A 9 -4.31 18.25 5.64
C ASN A 9 -3.06 19.13 5.86
N PHE A 10 -2.05 18.59 6.52
CA PHE A 10 -0.78 19.25 6.80
C PHE A 10 0.39 18.35 6.43
N VAL A 11 1.57 18.97 6.29
CA VAL A 11 2.83 18.26 6.09
C VAL A 11 3.39 17.82 7.45
N TYR A 12 3.81 16.56 7.56
CA TYR A 12 4.42 15.99 8.75
C TYR A 12 5.85 15.54 8.49
N LYS A 13 6.52 15.04 9.52
CA LYS A 13 7.81 14.33 9.40
C LYS A 13 7.81 13.06 10.26
N PRO A 14 8.57 12.02 9.88
CA PRO A 14 8.77 10.88 10.76
C PRO A 14 9.73 11.23 11.91
N PRO A 15 9.70 10.46 13.02
CA PRO A 15 10.63 10.65 14.11
C PRO A 15 12.08 10.47 13.63
N LYS A 16 13.00 11.25 14.22
CA LYS A 16 14.45 11.17 13.95
C LYS A 16 14.87 11.46 12.50
N CYS A 17 13.98 11.96 11.64
CA CYS A 17 14.32 12.38 10.28
C CYS A 17 14.07 13.87 10.07
N LYS A 18 15.09 14.61 9.60
CA LYS A 18 14.98 16.05 9.34
C LYS A 18 14.73 16.40 7.87
N LYS A 19 15.05 15.48 6.94
CA LYS A 19 15.02 15.74 5.49
C LYS A 19 13.81 15.12 4.78
N LEU A 20 13.09 14.20 5.44
CA LEU A 20 11.92 13.54 4.88
C LEU A 20 10.66 14.24 5.37
N LYS A 21 9.76 14.58 4.44
CA LYS A 21 8.41 15.04 4.72
C LYS A 21 7.42 13.89 4.50
N LEU A 22 6.32 13.91 5.23
CA LEU A 22 5.23 12.95 5.15
C LEU A 22 3.95 13.69 4.72
N LEU A 23 3.39 13.27 3.58
CA LEU A 23 2.08 13.70 3.09
C LEU A 23 1.07 12.60 3.38
N LEU A 24 -0.02 12.97 4.04
CA LEU A 24 -1.04 12.01 4.47
C LEU A 24 -2.22 12.04 3.52
N LYS A 25 -2.75 10.85 3.17
CA LYS A 25 -4.00 10.70 2.43
C LYS A 25 -5.13 11.37 3.21
N ASN A 26 -5.88 12.25 2.56
CA ASN A 26 -7.21 12.62 3.04
C ASN A 26 -8.18 11.48 2.68
N TYR A 27 -8.30 10.50 3.58
CA TYR A 27 -9.02 9.25 3.29
C TYR A 27 -10.49 9.50 2.93
N ARG A 28 -11.14 10.45 3.61
CA ARG A 28 -12.56 10.73 3.41
C ARG A 28 -12.81 11.24 1.99
N LEU A 29 -12.12 12.32 1.59
CA LEU A 29 -12.30 12.93 0.27
C LEU A 29 -11.82 12.02 -0.85
N SER A 30 -10.74 11.27 -0.64
CA SER A 30 -10.27 10.29 -1.64
C SER A 30 -11.29 9.18 -1.85
N ASP A 31 -11.80 8.58 -0.77
CA ASP A 31 -12.73 7.45 -0.84
C ASP A 31 -14.13 7.89 -1.31
N ASP A 32 -14.50 9.17 -1.12
CA ASP A 32 -15.74 9.74 -1.65
C ASP A 32 -15.75 9.72 -3.20
N ILE A 33 -14.61 9.95 -3.84
CA ILE A 33 -14.44 9.80 -5.30
C ILE A 33 -14.24 8.33 -5.66
N ALA A 34 -13.31 7.63 -5.00
CA ALA A 34 -12.92 6.28 -5.41
C ALA A 34 -14.04 5.24 -5.24
N PHE A 35 -14.78 5.28 -4.12
CA PHE A 35 -15.73 4.22 -3.76
C PHE A 35 -17.18 4.68 -3.68
N ARG A 36 -17.45 5.96 -3.35
CA ARG A 36 -18.82 6.44 -3.08
C ARG A 36 -19.45 7.24 -4.22
N PHE A 37 -18.69 7.56 -5.27
CA PHE A 37 -19.13 8.47 -6.33
C PHE A 37 -20.44 8.04 -7.00
N SER A 38 -20.55 6.77 -7.37
CA SER A 38 -21.76 6.17 -7.97
C SER A 38 -22.75 5.57 -6.97
N ASN A 39 -22.46 5.61 -5.67
CA ASN A 39 -23.29 4.99 -4.64
C ASN A 39 -24.55 5.83 -4.35
N ARG A 40 -25.68 5.47 -4.98
CA ARG A 40 -26.99 6.14 -4.80
C ARG A 40 -27.57 6.03 -3.38
N GLY A 41 -27.11 5.04 -2.60
CA GLY A 41 -27.52 4.87 -1.19
C GLY A 41 -26.70 5.72 -0.22
N TRP A 42 -25.62 6.35 -0.67
CA TRP A 42 -24.82 7.25 0.16
C TRP A 42 -25.55 8.58 0.35
N SER A 43 -25.66 9.04 1.60
CA SER A 43 -26.44 10.24 1.97
C SER A 43 -25.95 11.55 1.35
N LYS A 44 -24.76 11.58 0.74
CA LYS A 44 -24.23 12.75 0.04
C LYS A 44 -24.30 12.63 -1.49
N TRP A 45 -24.79 11.51 -2.02
CA TRP A 45 -25.04 11.35 -3.46
C TRP A 45 -26.15 12.30 -3.95
N PRO A 46 -26.08 12.84 -5.18
CA PRO A 46 -24.98 12.70 -6.15
C PRO A 46 -23.76 13.55 -5.79
N LEU A 47 -22.56 13.07 -6.12
CA LEU A 47 -21.33 13.83 -6.00
C LEU A 47 -21.06 14.57 -7.31
N ASN A 48 -21.00 15.91 -7.26
CA ASN A 48 -20.62 16.75 -8.39
C ASN A 48 -19.43 17.65 -8.01
N SER A 49 -18.80 18.26 -9.01
CA SER A 49 -17.58 19.06 -8.85
C SER A 49 -17.78 20.23 -7.91
N LEU A 50 -18.91 20.94 -8.01
CA LEU A 50 -19.27 22.06 -7.13
C LEU A 50 -19.37 21.63 -5.66
N LYS A 51 -20.06 20.52 -5.38
CA LYS A 51 -20.20 19.97 -4.02
C LYS A 51 -18.84 19.56 -3.45
N PHE A 52 -18.02 18.88 -4.26
CA PHE A 52 -16.69 18.46 -3.83
C PHE A 52 -15.75 19.65 -3.58
N ALA A 53 -15.77 20.65 -4.46
CA ALA A 53 -15.02 21.90 -4.27
C ALA A 53 -15.45 22.63 -2.99
N GLY A 54 -16.75 22.59 -2.64
CA GLY A 54 -17.24 23.06 -1.35
C GLY A 54 -16.53 22.40 -0.16
N TRP A 55 -16.38 21.07 -0.18
CA TRP A 55 -15.66 20.34 0.88
C TRP A 55 -14.16 20.62 0.90
N VAL A 56 -13.55 20.89 -0.26
CA VAL A 56 -12.17 21.37 -0.34
C VAL A 56 -12.05 22.73 0.32
N ASN A 57 -12.96 23.66 0.04
CA ASN A 57 -12.96 25.02 0.61
C ASN A 57 -13.15 25.01 2.13
N GLU A 58 -13.92 24.07 2.69
CA GLU A 58 -14.11 23.92 4.14
C GLU A 58 -12.80 23.61 4.89
N VAL A 59 -11.74 23.16 4.19
CA VAL A 59 -10.41 22.93 4.78
C VAL A 59 -9.62 24.23 4.92
N ASN A 60 -9.96 25.28 4.16
CA ASN A 60 -9.24 26.55 4.20
C ASN A 60 -9.25 27.15 5.62
N GLY A 61 -8.09 27.61 6.06
CA GLY A 61 -7.86 28.07 7.45
C GLY A 61 -7.55 26.94 8.46
N CYS A 62 -7.81 25.67 8.11
CA CYS A 62 -7.59 24.50 8.96
C CYS A 62 -6.74 23.41 8.28
N GLY A 63 -6.00 23.77 7.24
CA GLY A 63 -5.12 22.89 6.46
C GLY A 63 -4.34 23.68 5.39
N PHE A 64 -3.23 23.11 4.92
CA PHE A 64 -2.43 23.69 3.84
C PHE A 64 -2.45 22.86 2.55
N VAL A 65 -2.81 21.58 2.65
CA VAL A 65 -2.77 20.65 1.53
C VAL A 65 -3.84 19.59 1.71
N ILE A 66 -4.56 19.23 0.65
CA ILE A 66 -5.42 18.05 0.62
C ILE A 66 -4.78 17.06 -0.36
N ASN A 67 -4.32 15.92 0.16
CA ASN A 67 -3.80 14.87 -0.69
C ASN A 67 -4.91 13.87 -1.04
N LEU A 68 -5.28 13.81 -2.30
CA LEU A 68 -6.22 12.81 -2.83
C LEU A 68 -5.41 11.64 -3.40
N PHE A 69 -5.38 10.51 -2.69
CA PHE A 69 -4.67 9.30 -3.14
C PHE A 69 -5.69 8.24 -3.53
N MET A 70 -5.71 7.92 -4.82
CA MET A 70 -6.65 7.01 -5.47
C MET A 70 -5.91 6.29 -6.59
N ASP A 71 -6.34 5.08 -6.92
CA ASP A 71 -5.82 4.34 -8.07
C ASP A 71 -6.27 5.02 -9.37
N TYR A 72 -5.45 4.93 -10.42
CA TYR A 72 -5.75 5.60 -11.69
C TYR A 72 -7.04 5.03 -12.32
N GLU A 73 -7.23 3.73 -12.13
CA GLU A 73 -8.38 2.90 -12.50
C GLU A 73 -9.68 3.36 -11.82
N THR A 74 -9.60 4.27 -10.83
CA THR A 74 -10.78 4.98 -10.31
C THR A 74 -11.60 5.62 -11.43
N PHE A 75 -10.94 6.17 -12.43
CA PHE A 75 -11.57 6.93 -13.51
C PHE A 75 -11.72 6.05 -14.76
N GLY A 76 -12.89 5.45 -14.96
CA GLY A 76 -13.24 4.66 -16.15
C GLY A 76 -13.35 3.16 -15.92
N GLU A 77 -12.86 2.63 -14.78
CA GLU A 77 -12.91 1.20 -14.48
C GLU A 77 -13.64 0.90 -13.17
N HIS A 78 -13.27 1.56 -12.05
CA HIS A 78 -14.05 1.48 -10.81
C HIS A 78 -15.28 2.38 -10.84
N GLN A 79 -15.14 3.58 -11.40
CA GLN A 79 -16.26 4.46 -11.72
C GLN A 79 -16.36 4.54 -13.24
N TRP A 80 -17.44 3.98 -13.80
CA TRP A 80 -17.63 3.91 -15.25
C TRP A 80 -18.02 5.27 -15.83
N GLU A 81 -17.80 5.48 -17.13
CA GLU A 81 -18.10 6.75 -17.80
C GLU A 81 -19.55 7.22 -17.60
N ASP A 82 -20.51 6.28 -17.65
CA ASP A 82 -21.94 6.51 -17.50
C ASP A 82 -22.35 7.02 -16.10
N THR A 83 -21.48 6.85 -15.11
CA THR A 83 -21.64 7.47 -13.78
C THR A 83 -21.43 8.99 -13.80
N GLY A 84 -20.84 9.52 -14.87
CA GLY A 84 -20.49 10.93 -15.02
C GLY A 84 -19.13 11.32 -14.42
N ILE A 85 -18.29 10.35 -14.05
CA ILE A 85 -17.00 10.59 -13.41
C ILE A 85 -16.06 11.47 -14.25
N PHE A 86 -16.03 11.30 -15.57
CA PHE A 86 -15.19 12.13 -16.44
C PHE A 86 -15.69 13.57 -16.51
N ASN A 87 -17.01 13.77 -16.54
CA ASN A 87 -17.59 15.11 -16.47
C ASN A 87 -17.28 15.79 -15.13
N PHE A 88 -17.35 15.03 -14.03
CA PHE A 88 -16.90 15.50 -12.72
C PHE A 88 -15.43 15.93 -12.75
N LEU A 89 -14.54 15.08 -13.27
CA LEU A 89 -13.10 15.36 -13.32
C LEU A 89 -12.77 16.56 -14.22
N TRP A 90 -13.51 16.73 -15.33
CA TRP A 90 -13.36 17.85 -16.25
C TRP A 90 -13.64 19.20 -15.58
N HIS A 91 -14.71 19.28 -14.79
CA HIS A 91 -15.11 20.52 -14.11
C HIS A 91 -14.42 20.73 -12.75
N LEU A 92 -13.86 19.68 -12.15
CA LEU A 92 -13.31 19.75 -10.80
C LEU A 92 -12.22 20.82 -10.63
N PRO A 93 -11.21 20.95 -11.51
CA PRO A 93 -10.19 21.99 -11.36
C PRO A 93 -10.77 23.39 -11.43
N GLU A 94 -11.74 23.64 -12.32
CA GLU A 94 -12.40 24.94 -12.44
C GLU A 94 -13.12 25.30 -11.15
N GLU A 95 -13.93 24.37 -10.61
CA GLU A 95 -14.69 24.61 -9.37
C GLU A 95 -13.78 24.84 -8.16
N ILE A 96 -12.66 24.13 -8.06
CA ILE A 96 -11.67 24.33 -6.99
C ILE A 96 -10.99 25.69 -7.13
N LEU A 97 -10.57 26.08 -8.33
CA LEU A 97 -9.81 27.31 -8.59
C LEU A 97 -10.66 28.58 -8.56
N ARG A 98 -11.99 28.47 -8.52
CA ARG A 98 -12.88 29.61 -8.27
C ARG A 98 -12.65 30.24 -6.91
N HIS A 99 -12.19 29.48 -5.93
CA HIS A 99 -11.82 30.03 -4.62
C HIS A 99 -10.38 30.58 -4.67
N PRO A 100 -10.14 31.86 -4.31
CA PRO A 100 -8.84 32.50 -4.51
C PRO A 100 -7.70 31.88 -3.68
N ASP A 101 -8.03 31.21 -2.57
CA ASP A 101 -7.04 30.55 -1.71
C ASP A 101 -6.60 29.16 -2.21
N ASN A 102 -7.26 28.62 -3.23
CA ASN A 102 -6.97 27.27 -3.71
C ASN A 102 -5.97 27.27 -4.86
N ASN A 103 -5.17 26.22 -4.93
CA ASN A 103 -4.28 25.94 -6.05
C ASN A 103 -4.02 24.44 -6.17
N PHE A 104 -3.37 24.03 -7.26
CA PHE A 104 -2.82 22.70 -7.42
C PHE A 104 -1.29 22.76 -7.33
N LYS A 105 -0.71 21.81 -6.60
CA LYS A 105 0.74 21.66 -6.44
C LYS A 105 1.10 20.20 -6.59
N THR A 106 2.23 19.96 -7.24
CA THR A 106 2.91 18.66 -7.21
C THR A 106 3.42 18.35 -5.80
N PRO A 107 3.67 17.07 -5.46
CA PRO A 107 4.24 16.71 -4.15
C PRO A 107 5.55 17.47 -3.85
N SER A 108 6.40 17.68 -4.85
CA SER A 108 7.66 18.43 -4.71
C SER A 108 7.42 19.90 -4.37
N GLU A 109 6.44 20.54 -4.99
CA GLU A 109 6.07 21.93 -4.69
C GLU A 109 5.44 22.06 -3.31
N VAL A 110 4.61 21.10 -2.87
CA VAL A 110 4.06 21.06 -1.51
C VAL A 110 5.18 20.95 -0.48
N VAL A 111 6.12 20.03 -0.69
CA VAL A 111 7.27 19.81 0.20
C VAL A 111 8.20 21.04 0.28
N ALA A 112 8.33 21.78 -0.82
CA ALA A 112 9.10 23.03 -0.86
C ALA A 112 8.36 24.21 -0.22
N ALA A 113 7.02 24.26 -0.36
CA ALA A 113 6.21 25.38 0.12
C ALA A 113 5.92 25.33 1.62
N TYR A 114 5.83 24.13 2.22
CA TYR A 114 5.34 23.97 3.59
C TYR A 114 6.30 23.19 4.48
N ASP A 115 6.50 23.73 5.68
CA ASP A 115 7.22 23.03 6.73
C ASP A 115 6.40 21.96 7.42
N ALA A 116 7.11 21.02 8.06
CA ALA A 116 6.45 19.94 8.77
C ALA A 116 5.92 20.48 10.09
N VAL A 117 4.60 20.46 10.27
CA VAL A 117 3.93 21.07 11.43
C VAL A 117 4.12 20.25 12.70
N ASP A 118 4.29 18.92 12.57
CA ASP A 118 4.55 18.02 13.69
C ASP A 118 5.22 16.71 13.22
N THR A 119 5.58 15.87 14.18
CA THR A 119 6.08 14.52 13.99
C THR A 119 4.94 13.51 14.09
N VAL A 120 4.85 12.59 13.13
CA VAL A 120 3.94 11.44 13.18
C VAL A 120 4.78 10.18 13.28
N ASP A 121 4.56 9.42 14.36
CA ASP A 121 5.19 8.13 14.60
C ASP A 121 4.16 7.00 14.45
N VAL A 122 4.52 6.00 13.66
CA VAL A 122 3.70 4.81 13.41
C VAL A 122 4.58 3.59 13.70
N PRO A 123 4.56 3.07 14.93
CA PRO A 123 5.51 2.03 15.38
C PRO A 123 5.22 0.64 14.81
N HIS A 124 4.06 0.46 14.18
CA HIS A 124 3.65 -0.79 13.54
C HIS A 124 3.44 -0.54 12.06
N THR A 125 3.76 -1.53 11.22
CA THR A 125 3.51 -1.41 9.79
C THR A 125 2.01 -1.39 9.52
N ILE A 126 1.57 -0.37 8.81
CA ILE A 126 0.19 -0.21 8.35
C ILE A 126 0.20 -0.12 6.82
N SER A 127 -0.97 -0.33 6.23
CA SER A 127 -1.18 -0.11 4.81
C SER A 127 -2.49 0.65 4.59
N TRP A 128 -2.69 1.10 3.36
CA TRP A 128 -3.97 1.63 2.92
C TRP A 128 -4.91 0.56 2.36
N ALA A 129 -4.51 -0.71 2.32
CA ALA A 129 -5.33 -1.80 1.78
C ALA A 129 -6.33 -2.32 2.81
N ASP A 130 -7.46 -2.81 2.29
CA ASP A 130 -8.53 -3.47 3.02
C ASP A 130 -9.05 -2.67 4.23
N ILE A 131 -9.89 -3.31 5.04
CA ILE A 131 -10.50 -2.69 6.22
C ILE A 131 -9.50 -2.63 7.38
N GLU A 132 -8.66 -3.65 7.51
CA GLU A 132 -7.73 -3.82 8.62
C GLU A 132 -6.53 -2.87 8.56
N ARG A 133 -6.23 -2.31 7.37
CA ARG A 133 -5.16 -1.30 7.16
C ARG A 133 -3.80 -1.77 7.69
N ASP A 134 -3.51 -3.06 7.52
CA ASP A 134 -2.29 -3.72 7.96
C ASP A 134 -1.64 -4.50 6.80
N LEU A 135 -0.72 -5.42 7.10
CA LEU A 135 -0.01 -6.23 6.10
C LEU A 135 -0.74 -7.51 5.70
N SER A 136 -1.94 -7.77 6.24
CA SER A 136 -2.62 -9.04 6.04
C SER A 136 -3.05 -9.30 4.60
N ALA A 137 -3.15 -8.26 3.75
CA ALA A 137 -3.38 -8.42 2.31
C ALA A 137 -2.20 -9.10 1.58
N TRP A 138 -0.98 -9.06 2.14
CA TRP A 138 0.23 -9.66 1.54
C TRP A 138 0.94 -10.70 2.41
N LEU A 139 0.61 -10.78 3.71
CA LEU A 139 1.25 -11.67 4.69
C LEU A 139 0.23 -12.38 5.61
N GLY A 140 -1.05 -12.37 5.25
CA GLY A 140 -2.15 -12.85 6.07
C GLY A 140 -2.25 -14.38 6.18
N ASN A 141 -1.62 -15.14 5.29
CA ASN A 141 -1.68 -16.61 5.30
C ASN A 141 -0.31 -17.29 5.10
N PRO A 142 -0.20 -18.61 5.38
CA PRO A 142 1.07 -19.35 5.25
C PRO A 142 1.66 -19.39 3.84
N MET A 143 0.84 -19.38 2.79
CA MET A 143 1.32 -19.38 1.39
C MET A 143 2.06 -18.09 1.06
N GLN A 144 1.43 -16.95 1.39
CA GLN A 144 2.01 -15.62 1.26
C GLN A 144 3.33 -15.50 2.03
N GLN A 145 3.33 -15.92 3.30
CA GLN A 145 4.52 -15.89 4.15
C GLN A 145 5.64 -16.76 3.59
N ASN A 146 5.32 -17.97 3.11
CA ASN A 146 6.30 -18.87 2.51
C ASN A 146 6.90 -18.28 1.22
N ALA A 147 6.06 -17.77 0.32
CA ALA A 147 6.49 -17.19 -0.95
C ALA A 147 7.43 -15.99 -0.75
N ILE A 148 7.04 -15.03 0.10
CA ILE A 148 7.88 -13.87 0.43
C ILE A 148 9.19 -14.31 1.07
N TYR A 149 9.14 -15.17 2.09
CA TYR A 149 10.35 -15.61 2.79
C TYR A 149 11.33 -16.30 1.83
N THR A 150 10.82 -17.21 1.01
CA THR A 150 11.64 -17.94 0.03
C THR A 150 12.28 -16.98 -0.96
N LEU A 151 11.52 -16.03 -1.51
CA LEU A 151 12.04 -15.03 -2.45
C LEU A 151 13.19 -14.21 -1.87
N TYR A 152 13.03 -13.67 -0.66
CA TYR A 152 14.06 -12.85 -0.03
C TYR A 152 15.26 -13.65 0.45
N SER A 153 15.09 -14.93 0.78
CA SER A 153 16.21 -15.83 1.10
C SER A 153 17.21 -15.98 -0.06
N LEU A 154 16.76 -15.77 -1.31
CA LEU A 154 17.59 -15.85 -2.51
C LEU A 154 18.41 -14.58 -2.78
N GLU A 155 18.14 -13.47 -2.09
CA GLU A 155 18.72 -12.14 -2.41
C GLU A 155 20.24 -12.18 -2.56
N GLN A 156 20.93 -12.75 -1.57
CA GLN A 156 22.40 -12.81 -1.56
C GLN A 156 22.94 -13.72 -2.68
N LYS A 157 22.23 -14.82 -2.98
CA LYS A 157 22.62 -15.75 -4.05
C LYS A 157 22.47 -15.06 -5.41
N VAL A 158 21.33 -14.41 -5.64
CA VAL A 158 21.01 -13.65 -6.85
C VAL A 158 22.01 -12.51 -7.07
N LYS A 159 22.28 -11.68 -6.06
CA LYS A 159 23.22 -10.54 -6.21
C LYS A 159 24.65 -10.99 -6.52
N ARG A 160 25.07 -12.16 -6.04
CA ARG A 160 26.42 -12.70 -6.27
C ARG A 160 26.64 -13.19 -7.70
N THR A 161 25.59 -13.54 -8.44
CA THR A 161 25.73 -13.96 -9.84
C THR A 161 26.27 -12.82 -10.72
N LYS A 162 25.97 -11.56 -10.34
CA LYS A 162 26.19 -10.36 -11.17
C LYS A 162 25.55 -10.44 -12.56
N ASP A 163 24.64 -11.38 -12.75
CA ASP A 163 23.91 -11.59 -13.99
C ASP A 163 22.70 -10.65 -14.02
N ALA A 164 22.67 -9.76 -15.00
CA ALA A 164 21.65 -8.72 -15.10
C ALA A 164 20.24 -9.30 -15.31
N ASP A 165 20.11 -10.41 -16.03
CA ASP A 165 18.82 -11.04 -16.29
C ASP A 165 18.28 -11.74 -15.05
N ILE A 166 19.13 -12.49 -14.33
CA ILE A 166 18.73 -13.14 -13.06
C ILE A 166 18.32 -12.08 -12.02
N ILE A 167 19.08 -10.98 -11.90
CA ILE A 167 18.75 -9.89 -10.97
C ILE A 167 17.45 -9.20 -11.37
N ARG A 168 17.22 -8.96 -12.67
CA ARG A 168 15.98 -8.37 -13.17
C ARG A 168 14.79 -9.27 -12.86
N ASP A 169 14.90 -10.57 -13.13
CA ASP A 169 13.80 -11.51 -12.93
C ASP A 169 13.46 -11.66 -11.43
N TRP A 170 14.47 -11.71 -10.55
CA TRP A 170 14.28 -11.66 -9.09
C TRP A 170 13.61 -10.36 -8.61
N ARG A 171 13.92 -9.21 -9.23
CA ARG A 171 13.25 -7.93 -8.93
C ARG A 171 11.79 -7.95 -9.33
N LYS A 172 11.46 -8.52 -10.50
CA LYS A 172 10.06 -8.65 -10.95
C LYS A 172 9.23 -9.51 -10.00
N LEU A 173 9.81 -10.59 -9.47
CA LEU A 173 9.12 -11.45 -8.49
C LEU A 173 8.83 -10.75 -7.14
N GLN A 174 9.42 -9.58 -6.87
CA GLN A 174 9.10 -8.78 -5.67
C GLN A 174 7.86 -7.90 -5.84
N THR A 175 7.23 -7.90 -7.02
CA THR A 175 5.98 -7.16 -7.26
C THR A 175 4.90 -7.62 -6.27
N SER A 176 4.28 -6.68 -5.56
CA SER A 176 3.36 -6.97 -4.46
C SER A 176 2.12 -7.76 -4.89
N ASP A 177 1.68 -7.58 -6.13
CA ASP A 177 0.52 -8.24 -6.73
C ASP A 177 0.62 -9.76 -6.65
N HIS A 178 1.83 -10.32 -6.78
CA HIS A 178 2.04 -11.76 -6.62
C HIS A 178 1.54 -12.27 -5.27
N PHE A 179 1.84 -11.55 -4.18
CA PHE A 179 1.40 -11.96 -2.85
C PHE A 179 -0.06 -11.61 -2.59
N TYR A 180 -0.54 -10.53 -3.20
CA TYR A 180 -1.94 -10.13 -3.15
C TYR A 180 -2.85 -11.18 -3.80
N TYR A 181 -2.45 -11.76 -4.93
CA TYR A 181 -3.18 -12.84 -5.61
C TYR A 181 -3.24 -14.15 -4.81
N MET A 182 -2.33 -14.33 -3.84
CA MET A 182 -2.34 -15.45 -2.89
C MET A 182 -3.22 -15.19 -1.64
N CYS A 183 -3.86 -14.02 -1.53
CA CYS A 183 -4.71 -13.68 -0.40
C CYS A 183 -6.02 -14.50 -0.40
N THR A 184 -6.40 -15.02 0.76
CA THR A 184 -7.60 -15.88 0.90
C THR A 184 -8.81 -15.15 1.51
N LYS A 185 -8.65 -13.91 1.97
CA LYS A 185 -9.70 -13.17 2.71
C LYS A 185 -10.96 -12.94 1.88
N TRP A 186 -10.79 -12.51 0.64
CA TRP A 186 -11.89 -12.08 -0.23
C TRP A 186 -12.27 -13.15 -1.26
N PHE A 187 -11.62 -14.31 -1.21
CA PHE A 187 -11.96 -15.45 -2.04
C PHE A 187 -13.34 -16.04 -1.70
N ALA A 188 -13.80 -15.86 -0.45
CA ALA A 188 -15.15 -16.24 -0.02
C ALA A 188 -16.22 -15.20 -0.41
N ASP A 189 -15.88 -13.90 -0.45
CA ASP A 189 -16.84 -12.80 -0.64
C ASP A 189 -16.96 -12.31 -2.10
N GLY A 190 -16.13 -12.80 -3.02
CA GLY A 190 -16.30 -12.58 -4.47
C GLY A 190 -16.14 -11.12 -4.95
N ASP A 191 -15.86 -10.18 -4.06
CA ASP A 191 -15.81 -8.75 -4.35
C ASP A 191 -14.38 -8.27 -4.66
N VAL A 192 -14.29 -7.42 -5.70
CA VAL A 192 -13.14 -6.61 -6.20
C VAL A 192 -11.85 -7.37 -6.58
N HIS A 193 -11.39 -8.35 -5.80
CA HIS A 193 -10.13 -9.07 -6.03
C HIS A 193 -10.18 -10.06 -7.21
N LYS A 194 -11.37 -10.44 -7.67
CA LYS A 194 -11.53 -11.23 -8.91
C LYS A 194 -11.25 -10.42 -10.17
N TYR A 195 -11.37 -9.09 -10.12
CA TYR A 195 -11.25 -8.26 -11.31
C TYR A 195 -9.81 -8.18 -11.83
N PHE A 196 -8.81 -8.34 -10.96
CA PHE A 196 -7.39 -8.19 -11.32
C PHE A 196 -6.55 -9.46 -11.08
N ASN A 197 -7.11 -10.53 -10.52
CA ASN A 197 -6.35 -11.77 -10.32
C ASN A 197 -6.38 -12.63 -11.59
N PRO A 198 -5.24 -12.87 -12.26
CA PRO A 198 -5.18 -13.69 -13.46
C PRO A 198 -5.32 -15.20 -13.18
N TYR A 199 -5.44 -15.60 -11.91
CA TYR A 199 -5.53 -16.99 -11.47
C TYR A 199 -6.93 -17.33 -10.96
N ASP A 200 -7.37 -18.56 -11.21
CA ASP A 200 -8.67 -19.08 -10.76
C ASP A 200 -8.76 -19.21 -9.23
N SER A 201 -7.61 -19.40 -8.56
CA SER A 201 -7.54 -19.47 -7.10
C SER A 201 -6.22 -18.91 -6.52
N PRO A 202 -6.23 -18.50 -5.23
CA PRO A 202 -5.01 -18.17 -4.51
C PRO A 202 -3.97 -19.29 -4.49
N TYR A 203 -4.42 -20.56 -4.55
CA TYR A 203 -3.55 -21.73 -4.60
C TYR A 203 -2.83 -21.83 -5.94
N ASP A 204 -3.53 -21.58 -7.05
CA ASP A 204 -2.93 -21.57 -8.39
C ASP A 204 -1.90 -20.45 -8.52
N SER A 205 -2.21 -19.27 -7.96
CA SER A 205 -1.24 -18.18 -7.88
C SER A 205 0.03 -18.58 -7.12
N TYR A 206 -0.13 -19.20 -5.95
CA TYR A 206 0.99 -19.69 -5.14
C TYR A 206 1.82 -20.75 -5.86
N ILE A 207 1.18 -21.78 -6.44
CA ILE A 207 1.87 -22.86 -7.16
C ILE A 207 2.66 -22.29 -8.34
N ASN A 208 2.06 -21.42 -9.14
CA ASN A 208 2.75 -20.80 -10.27
C ASN A 208 3.93 -19.95 -9.82
N PHE A 209 3.76 -19.13 -8.77
CA PHE A 209 4.84 -18.32 -8.23
C PHE A 209 6.00 -19.18 -7.73
N MET A 210 5.73 -20.24 -6.98
CA MET A 210 6.77 -21.13 -6.45
C MET A 210 7.50 -21.90 -7.55
N ASN A 211 6.80 -22.30 -8.62
CA ASN A 211 7.43 -22.91 -9.80
C ASN A 211 8.40 -21.95 -10.50
N VAL A 212 7.99 -20.70 -10.70
CA VAL A 212 8.86 -19.67 -11.31
C VAL A 212 10.05 -19.34 -10.40
N LEU A 213 9.83 -19.32 -9.08
CA LEU A 213 10.89 -19.10 -8.11
C LEU A 213 11.91 -20.25 -8.09
N ASP A 214 11.46 -21.50 -8.24
CA ASP A 214 12.34 -22.67 -8.36
C ASP A 214 13.15 -22.68 -9.67
N ASP A 215 12.56 -22.24 -10.79
CA ASP A 215 13.30 -22.04 -12.04
C ASP A 215 14.40 -20.98 -11.87
N LEU A 216 14.08 -19.83 -11.27
CA LEU A 216 15.07 -18.80 -10.94
C LEU A 216 16.18 -19.37 -10.05
N ASN A 217 15.80 -20.21 -9.09
CA ASN A 217 16.74 -20.86 -8.17
C ASN A 217 17.68 -21.83 -8.90
N SER A 218 17.14 -22.58 -9.86
CA SER A 218 17.89 -23.50 -10.71
C SER A 218 18.86 -22.77 -11.66
N ARG A 219 18.47 -21.60 -12.19
CA ARG A 219 19.30 -20.79 -13.09
C ARG A 219 20.58 -20.28 -12.41
N PHE A 220 20.53 -19.79 -11.16
CA PHE A 220 21.76 -19.36 -10.49
C PHE A 220 22.73 -20.52 -10.24
N SER A 221 22.20 -21.73 -10.00
CA SER A 221 23.01 -22.92 -9.72
C SER A 221 23.86 -23.34 -10.92
N ARG A 222 23.50 -22.90 -12.13
CA ARG A 222 24.26 -23.12 -13.36
C ARG A 222 25.32 -22.06 -13.61
N VAL A 223 25.09 -20.82 -13.18
CA VAL A 223 26.00 -19.67 -13.41
C VAL A 223 27.15 -19.62 -12.39
N LEU A 224 26.95 -20.13 -11.17
CA LEU A 224 27.99 -20.08 -10.14
C LEU A 224 29.10 -21.13 -10.38
N PRO A 225 30.40 -20.76 -10.26
CA PRO A 225 31.50 -21.72 -10.26
C PRO A 225 31.36 -22.75 -9.12
N GLU A 226 31.80 -24.00 -9.34
CA GLU A 226 31.74 -25.12 -8.38
C GLU A 226 32.23 -24.75 -6.95
N LYS A 227 33.26 -23.91 -6.84
CA LYS A 227 33.78 -23.41 -5.54
C LYS A 227 32.77 -22.56 -4.76
N GLN A 228 31.93 -21.79 -5.44
CA GLN A 228 30.89 -20.95 -4.81
C GLN A 228 29.61 -21.73 -4.49
N LYS A 229 29.30 -22.80 -5.25
CA LYS A 229 28.17 -23.70 -4.94
C LYS A 229 28.33 -24.38 -3.57
N ARG A 230 29.57 -24.74 -3.19
CA ARG A 230 29.88 -25.38 -1.89
C ARG A 230 29.70 -24.44 -0.69
N LEU A 231 29.97 -23.15 -0.85
CA LEU A 231 29.82 -22.12 0.19
C LEU A 231 28.36 -21.75 0.47
N ILE A 232 27.45 -22.08 -0.45
CA ILE A 232 26.01 -21.77 -0.33
C ILE A 232 25.25 -22.89 0.38
N LYS A 233 25.62 -24.17 0.16
CA LYS A 233 25.01 -25.33 0.83
C LYS A 233 25.09 -25.28 2.36
N THR A 234 26.06 -24.56 2.93
CA THR A 234 26.22 -24.39 4.39
C THR A 234 25.24 -23.40 5.02
N TYR A 235 24.49 -22.63 4.22
CA TYR A 235 23.48 -21.66 4.71
C TYR A 235 22.03 -22.11 4.43
N ASP A 236 21.82 -23.29 3.84
CA ASP A 236 20.50 -23.86 3.55
C ASP A 236 19.99 -24.70 4.75
N GLU A 237 20.02 -24.14 5.98
CA GLU A 237 19.20 -24.71 7.06
C GLU A 237 17.73 -24.30 6.83
N PRO A 238 16.78 -25.24 6.88
CA PRO A 238 15.36 -24.91 6.77
C PRO A 238 14.96 -24.00 7.93
N PHE A 239 14.38 -22.86 7.59
CA PHE A 239 13.77 -21.97 8.56
C PHE A 239 12.62 -22.69 9.28
N LYS A 240 12.78 -22.88 10.59
CA LYS A 240 11.68 -23.29 11.46
C LYS A 240 10.85 -22.03 11.74
N PRO A 241 9.57 -21.97 11.34
CA PRO A 241 8.74 -20.82 11.67
C PRO A 241 8.68 -20.69 13.19
N GLY A 242 9.34 -19.65 13.71
CA GLY A 242 9.11 -19.21 15.07
C GLY A 242 7.65 -18.79 15.17
N VAL A 243 6.85 -19.55 15.90
CA VAL A 243 5.52 -19.13 16.33
C VAL A 243 5.74 -17.88 17.17
N ASN A 244 5.69 -16.71 16.55
CA ASN A 244 5.55 -15.46 17.25
C ASN A 244 4.16 -15.48 17.88
N LYS A 245 4.08 -15.99 19.11
CA LYS A 245 2.99 -15.64 20.01
C LYS A 245 2.99 -14.12 20.05
N LEU A 246 1.98 -13.52 19.43
CA LEU A 246 1.53 -12.17 19.73
C LEU A 246 1.36 -12.11 21.26
N GLN A 247 2.39 -11.62 21.96
CA GLN A 247 2.31 -11.37 23.38
C GLN A 247 1.37 -10.19 23.57
N ASN A 248 0.14 -10.53 23.97
CA ASN A 248 -0.78 -9.63 24.65
C ASN A 248 -0.07 -9.01 25.86
N ASN A 249 0.48 -7.81 25.69
CA ASN A 249 0.93 -6.99 26.80
C ASN A 249 -0.29 -6.36 27.49
N LYS A 250 -1.00 -7.16 28.30
CA LYS A 250 -1.79 -6.63 29.42
C LYS A 250 -0.80 -6.16 30.48
N ARG A 251 -0.47 -4.88 30.49
CA ARG A 251 0.13 -4.25 31.68
C ARG A 251 -0.94 -4.19 32.77
N GLN A 252 -0.80 -5.05 33.78
CA GLN A 252 -1.45 -4.88 35.07
C GLN A 252 -0.94 -3.57 35.69
N TYR A 253 -1.87 -2.65 35.98
CA TYR A 253 -1.62 -1.58 36.94
C TYR A 253 -1.70 -2.19 38.35
N VAL A 254 -0.56 -2.26 39.03
CA VAL A 254 -0.50 -2.46 40.47
C VAL A 254 -0.61 -1.07 41.10
N LEU A 255 -1.78 -0.76 41.65
CA LEU A 255 -1.96 0.35 42.60
C LEU A 255 -1.62 -0.20 43.98
N GLU A 256 -0.39 0.05 44.44
CA GLU A 256 -0.06 -0.08 45.85
C GLU A 256 -0.59 1.15 46.61
N ARG A 257 -1.34 0.85 47.66
CA ARG A 257 -1.85 1.80 48.65
C ARG A 257 -0.68 2.43 49.42
N LYS A 258 -0.70 3.75 49.56
CA LYS A 258 -0.68 4.48 50.84
C LYS A 258 -1.02 5.94 50.60
#